data_AF-W0Q8W4-F1
#
_entry.id   AF-W0Q8W4-F1
#
_cell.length_a   1.000
_cell.length_b   1.000
_cell.length_c   1.000
_cell.angle_alpha   90.00
_cell.angle_beta   90.00
_cell.angle_gamma   90.00
#
_symmetry.space_group_name_H-M   'P 1'
#
loop_
_entity.id
_entity.type
_entity.pdbx_description
1 polymer ?
#
loop_
_entity_poly.entity_id
_entity_poly.type
_entity_poly.pdbx_seq_one_letter_code
_entity_poly.pdbx_strand_id
1 'polypeptide(L)'
;MNKYKAESTISLLVAVALFTIVVLSFSHWQSEQNRRVNIHFQQQQAAVILENQIALQLAGLDCERQIEQNNIRYDIQCSGNKLSIRFPLGKIELNND
;
A
#
# COMPACT_ATOMS: atom_id res chain seq x y z
N MET A 1 -20.82 -32.70 -43.97
CA MET A 1 -20.98 -31.32 -44.49
C MET A 1 -20.76 -30.36 -43.33
N ASN A 2 -19.56 -29.76 -43.25
CA ASN A 2 -19.18 -28.85 -42.18
C ASN A 2 -19.93 -27.52 -42.31
N LYS A 3 -20.73 -27.17 -41.31
CA LYS A 3 -21.27 -25.81 -41.11
C LYS A 3 -20.51 -25.14 -39.97
N TYR A 4 -19.26 -24.75 -40.21
CA TYR A 4 -18.69 -23.66 -39.42
C TYR A 4 -19.33 -22.38 -39.95
N LYS A 5 -20.47 -22.01 -39.38
CA LYS A 5 -21.08 -20.71 -39.58
C LYS A 5 -20.04 -19.73 -39.06
N ALA A 6 -19.38 -18.98 -39.94
CA ALA A 6 -18.44 -17.95 -39.53
C ALA A 6 -19.20 -17.04 -38.55
N GLU A 7 -18.81 -17.08 -37.28
CA GLU A 7 -19.18 -16.05 -36.31
C GLU A 7 -18.99 -14.72 -37.02
N SER A 8 -20.07 -13.96 -37.19
CA SER A 8 -20.01 -12.66 -37.85
C SER A 8 -18.94 -11.83 -37.15
N THR A 9 -18.12 -11.10 -37.91
CA THR A 9 -17.13 -10.15 -37.36
C THR A 9 -17.74 -9.19 -36.33
N ILE A 10 -19.05 -8.95 -36.43
CA ILE A 10 -19.86 -8.20 -35.47
C ILE A 10 -19.95 -8.90 -34.10
N SER A 11 -20.17 -10.23 -34.07
CA SER A 11 -20.21 -11.03 -32.84
C SER A 11 -18.88 -10.94 -32.08
N LEU A 12 -17.76 -11.06 -32.80
CA LEU A 12 -16.43 -10.91 -32.24
C LEU A 12 -16.20 -9.49 -31.71
N LEU A 13 -16.60 -8.47 -32.46
CA LEU A 13 -16.45 -7.07 -32.05
C LEU A 13 -17.24 -6.78 -30.76
N VAL A 14 -18.47 -7.30 -30.66
CA VAL A 14 -19.29 -7.18 -29.46
C VAL A 14 -18.64 -7.87 -28.27
N ALA A 15 -18.12 -9.09 -28.44
CA ALA A 15 -17.43 -9.81 -27.39
C ALA A 15 -16.19 -9.05 -26.89
N VAL A 16 -15.37 -8.51 -27.79
CA VAL A 16 -14.19 -7.70 -27.45
C VAL A 16 -14.58 -6.42 -26.75
N ALA A 17 -15.62 -5.72 -27.21
CA ALA A 17 -16.10 -4.50 -26.57
C ALA A 17 -16.54 -4.75 -25.12
N LEU A 18 -17.34 -5.80 -24.90
CA LEU A 18 -17.78 -6.19 -23.55
C LEU A 18 -16.60 -6.59 -22.66
N PHE A 19 -15.68 -7.40 -23.17
CA PHE A 19 -14.48 -7.80 -22.43
C PHE A 19 -13.64 -6.59 -22.04
N THR A 20 -13.46 -5.64 -22.96
CA THR A 20 -12.68 -4.42 -22.72
C THR A 20 -13.30 -3.58 -21.60
N ILE A 21 -14.63 -3.40 -21.60
CA ILE A 21 -15.33 -2.66 -20.54
C ILE A 21 -15.09 -3.31 -19.18
N VAL A 22 -15.21 -4.64 -19.10
CA VAL A 22 -14.98 -5.39 -17.86
C VAL A 22 -13.54 -5.24 -17.39
N VAL A 23 -12.56 -5.45 -18.28
CA VAL A 23 -11.13 -5.38 -17.94
C VAL A 23 -10.73 -3.98 -17.49
N LEU A 24 -11.20 -2.93 -18.17
CA LEU A 24 -10.89 -1.55 -17.78
C LEU A 24 -11.49 -1.21 -16.41
N SER A 25 -12.74 -1.64 -16.17
CA SER A 25 -13.40 -1.41 -14.88
C SER A 25 -12.67 -2.14 -13.74
N PHE A 26 -12.29 -3.41 -13.97
CA PHE A 26 -11.52 -4.18 -13.00
C PHE A 26 -10.13 -3.57 -12.76
N SER A 27 -9.44 -3.14 -13.82
CA SER A 27 -8.10 -2.54 -13.71
C SER A 27 -8.14 -1.24 -12.90
N HIS A 28 -9.16 -0.40 -13.12
CA HIS A 28 -9.36 0.81 -12.34
C HIS A 28 -9.60 0.50 -10.85
N TRP A 29 -10.50 -0.46 -10.57
CA TRP A 29 -10.76 -0.90 -9.20
C TRP A 29 -9.52 -1.51 -8.53
N GLN A 30 -8.78 -2.35 -9.23
CA GLN A 30 -7.55 -2.99 -8.72
C GLN A 30 -6.48 -1.96 -8.38
N SER A 31 -6.34 -0.90 -9.19
CA SER A 31 -5.41 0.20 -8.91
C SER A 31 -5.74 0.89 -7.58
N GLU A 32 -7.03 1.17 -7.34
CA GLU A 32 -7.50 1.75 -6.08
C GLU A 32 -7.28 0.81 -4.89
N GLN A 33 -7.51 -0.50 -5.07
CA GLN A 33 -7.23 -1.48 -4.01
C GLN A 33 -5.74 -1.60 -3.69
N ASN A 34 -4.87 -1.64 -4.70
CA ASN A 34 -3.41 -1.68 -4.49
C ASN A 34 -2.93 -0.48 -3.67
N ARG A 35 -3.46 0.72 -3.95
CA ARG A 35 -3.13 1.91 -3.16
C ARG A 35 -3.55 1.75 -1.70
N ARG A 36 -4.76 1.26 -1.44
CA ARG A 36 -5.27 1.04 -0.07
C ARG A 36 -4.44 0.00 0.69
N VAL A 37 -4.13 -1.12 0.04
CA VAL A 37 -3.28 -2.18 0.63
C VAL A 37 -1.90 -1.64 0.98
N ASN A 38 -1.27 -0.85 0.10
CA ASN A 38 0.03 -0.25 0.37
C ASN A 38 0.00 0.74 1.54
N ILE A 39 -1.07 1.53 1.70
CA ILE A 39 -1.24 2.42 2.86
C ILE A 39 -1.26 1.60 4.15
N HIS A 40 -2.10 0.56 4.21
CA HIS A 40 -2.22 -0.28 5.41
C HIS A 40 -0.93 -1.03 5.73
N PHE A 41 -0.25 -1.55 4.71
CA PHE A 41 1.05 -2.20 4.87
C PHE A 41 2.11 -1.25 5.44
N GLN A 42 2.19 -0.01 4.93
CA GLN A 42 3.12 0.99 5.45
C GLN A 42 2.77 1.41 6.89
N GLN A 43 1.48 1.52 7.22
CA GLN A 43 1.01 1.80 8.58
C GLN A 43 1.40 0.69 9.57
N GLN A 44 1.22 -0.58 9.17
CA GLN A 44 1.60 -1.72 10.01
C GLN A 44 3.12 -1.77 10.26
N GLN A 45 3.93 -1.58 9.21
CA GLN A 45 5.39 -1.50 9.38
C GLN A 45 5.80 -0.32 10.26
N ALA A 46 5.17 0.84 10.08
CA ALA A 46 5.43 1.99 10.94
C ALA A 46 5.10 1.67 12.41
N ALA A 47 3.99 0.96 12.69
CA ALA A 47 3.65 0.54 14.05
C ALA A 47 4.68 -0.42 14.66
N VAL A 48 5.22 -1.36 13.89
CA VAL A 48 6.31 -2.24 14.36
C VAL A 48 7.58 -1.44 14.65
N ILE A 49 7.93 -0.48 13.78
CA ILE A 49 9.07 0.43 14.03
C ILE A 49 8.84 1.23 15.32
N LEU A 50 7.61 1.69 15.55
CA LEU A 50 7.22 2.43 16.75
C LEU A 50 7.46 1.62 18.02
N GLU A 51 7.01 0.37 18.05
CA GLU A 51 7.22 -0.55 19.16
C GLU A 51 8.71 -0.76 19.43
N ASN A 52 9.53 -0.91 18.38
CA ASN A 52 10.98 -1.01 18.52
C ASN A 52 11.59 0.25 19.13
N GLN A 53 11.16 1.45 18.70
CA GLN A 53 11.66 2.70 19.28
C GLN A 53 11.26 2.86 20.75
N ILE A 54 10.05 2.43 21.13
CA ILE A 54 9.64 2.39 22.54
C ILE A 54 10.54 1.43 23.33
N ALA A 55 10.84 0.25 22.78
CA ALA A 55 11.75 -0.69 23.43
C ALA A 55 13.16 -0.11 23.61
N LEU A 56 13.69 0.62 22.64
CA LEU A 56 14.97 1.33 22.75
C LEU A 56 14.94 2.37 23.87
N GLN A 57 13.88 3.19 23.93
CA GLN A 57 13.71 4.18 25.00
C GLN A 57 13.64 3.53 26.38
N LEU A 58 12.90 2.43 26.52
CA LEU A 58 12.79 1.67 27.77
C LEU A 58 14.13 1.01 28.17
N ALA A 59 14.97 0.66 27.19
CA ALA A 59 16.32 0.16 27.41
C ALA A 59 17.35 1.28 27.69
N GLY A 60 16.94 2.55 27.65
CA GLY A 60 17.85 3.70 27.82
C GLY A 60 18.79 3.92 26.63
N LEU A 61 18.44 3.39 25.46
CA LEU A 61 19.20 3.54 24.22
C LEU A 61 18.70 4.74 23.41
N ASP A 62 19.59 5.29 22.57
CA ASP A 62 19.25 6.38 21.67
C ASP A 62 18.22 5.95 20.62
N CYS A 63 17.30 6.86 20.31
CA CYS A 63 16.29 6.64 19.27
C CYS A 63 16.92 6.71 17.88
N GLU A 64 16.48 5.83 16.98
CA GLU A 64 16.87 5.88 15.58
C GLU A 64 16.20 7.06 14.88
N ARG A 65 16.88 7.66 13.90
CA ARG A 65 16.37 8.81 13.14
C ARG A 65 15.75 8.42 11.81
N GLN A 66 16.20 7.33 11.21
CA GLN A 66 15.73 6.87 9.91
C GLN A 66 15.94 5.37 9.78
N ILE A 67 14.94 4.68 9.24
CA ILE A 67 15.02 3.25 8.91
C ILE A 67 14.57 3.09 7.45
N GLU A 68 15.24 2.22 6.70
CA GLU A 68 14.80 1.83 5.36
C GLU A 68 14.42 0.34 5.37
N GLN A 69 13.16 0.03 5.06
CA GLN A 69 12.66 -1.33 4.95
C GLN A 69 11.85 -1.49 3.68
N ASN A 70 12.12 -2.57 2.93
CA ASN A 70 11.42 -2.87 1.67
C ASN A 70 11.44 -1.68 0.69
N ASN A 71 12.59 -1.00 0.57
CA ASN A 71 12.76 0.18 -0.28
C ASN A 71 11.88 1.39 0.11
N ILE A 72 11.32 1.38 1.33
CA ILE A 72 10.53 2.48 1.88
C ILE A 72 11.33 3.11 3.02
N ARG A 73 11.49 4.43 2.93
CA ARG A 73 12.15 5.23 3.97
C ARG A 73 11.14 5.65 5.03
N TYR A 74 11.50 5.40 6.28
CA TYR A 74 10.77 5.80 7.48
C TYR A 74 11.61 6.82 8.23
N ASP A 75 11.12 8.05 8.34
CA ASP A 75 11.75 9.10 9.14
C ASP A 75 11.17 9.09 10.55
N ILE A 76 12.04 8.97 11.54
CA ILE A 76 11.66 8.78 12.94
C ILE A 76 12.04 10.05 13.71
N GLN A 77 11.08 10.59 14.45
CA GLN A 77 11.27 11.74 15.31
C GLN A 77 10.85 11.39 16.74
N CYS A 78 11.83 11.35 17.63
CA CYS A 78 11.64 11.09 19.06
C CYS A 78 11.96 12.38 19.80
N SER A 79 10.94 13.02 20.37
CA SER A 79 11.06 14.27 21.11
C SER A 79 10.39 14.12 22.47
N GLY A 80 11.16 13.70 23.47
CA GLY A 80 10.65 13.41 24.81
C GLY A 80 9.54 12.36 24.75
N ASN A 81 8.32 12.74 25.17
CA ASN A 81 7.12 11.89 25.17
C ASN A 81 6.41 11.77 23.81
N LYS A 82 6.90 12.44 22.76
CA LYS A 82 6.30 12.36 21.42
C LYS A 82 7.17 11.53 20.48
N LEU A 83 6.57 10.49 19.91
CA LEU A 83 7.18 9.63 18.91
C LEU A 83 6.40 9.72 17.60
N SER A 84 7.06 10.10 16.51
CA SER A 84 6.45 10.21 15.18
C SER A 84 7.25 9.44 14.15
N ILE A 85 6.55 8.67 13.32
CA ILE A 85 7.14 7.96 12.19
C ILE A 85 6.44 8.42 10.92
N ARG A 86 7.21 8.98 9.99
CA ARG A 86 6.74 9.42 8.67
C ARG A 86 7.15 8.42 7.61
N PHE A 87 6.26 8.18 6.66
CA PHE A 87 6.45 7.29 5.52
C PHE A 87 5.78 7.90 4.27
N PRO A 88 6.09 7.43 3.05
CA PRO A 88 5.62 8.09 1.82
C PRO A 88 4.10 8.28 1.73
N LEU A 89 3.33 7.34 2.28
CA LEU A 89 1.87 7.36 2.24
C LEU A 89 1.20 7.94 3.49
N GLY A 90 1.96 8.45 4.48
CA GLY A 90 1.36 9.00 5.70
C GLY A 90 2.32 9.15 6.89
N LYS A 91 1.74 9.22 8.08
CA LYS A 91 2.49 9.30 9.35
C LYS A 91 1.69 8.66 10.47
N ILE A 92 2.41 8.17 11.48
CA ILE A 92 1.85 7.81 12.78
C ILE A 92 2.51 8.66 13.88
N GLU A 93 1.73 9.02 14.89
CA GLU A 93 2.19 9.80 16.03
C GLU A 93 1.63 9.16 17.30
N LEU A 94 2.50 8.92 18.28
CA LEU A 94 2.15 8.61 19.65
C LEU A 94 2.59 9.76 20.53
N ASN A 95 1.65 10.31 21.29
CA ASN A 95 1.94 11.13 22.46
C ASN A 95 1.69 10.25 23.69
N ASN A 96 2.70 10.12 24.54
CA ASN A 96 2.53 9.55 25.86
C ASN A 96 2.20 10.72 26.79
N ASP A 97 0.95 10.86 27.25
CA ASP A 97 0.57 11.82 28.31
C ASP A 97 0.69 11.14 29.68
#